data_AF-A0A935XL13-F1
#
_entry.id   AF-A0A935XL13-F1
#
_cell.length_a   1.000
_cell.length_b   1.000
_cell.length_c   1.000
_cell.angle_alpha   90.00
_cell.angle_beta   90.00
_cell.angle_gamma   90.00
#
_symmetry.space_group_name_H-M   'P 1'
#
loop_
_entity.id
_entity.type
_entity.pdbx_description
1 polymer ?
#
loop_
_entity_poly.entity_id
_entity_poly.type
_entity_poly.pdbx_seq_one_letter_code
_entity_poly.pdbx_strand_id
1 'polypeptide(L)'
;MREQYEVVRVHGDSAVSLGRFGKFADMVTEVERPARAPIVPLRDRKSQYYNVTLELEMLSVSDLDEVERWLRGELKPAVRGQRNPGTAVGRGMRTLLARMLGGEMRRLEARSKTFKP
;
A
#
# COMPACT_ATOMS: atom_id res chain seq x y z
N MET A 1 12.87 21.49 11.24
CA MET A 1 11.62 20.81 11.65
C MET A 1 11.83 19.31 11.45
N ARG A 2 11.29 18.45 12.32
CA ARG A 2 11.30 16.99 12.07
C ARG A 2 10.06 16.67 11.23
N GLU A 3 10.27 16.08 10.07
CA GLU A 3 9.18 15.59 9.22
C GLU A 3 8.47 14.44 9.94
N GLN A 4 7.14 14.43 9.87
CA GLN A 4 6.29 13.39 10.44
C GLN A 4 5.30 12.94 9.38
N TYR A 5 5.17 11.63 9.25
CA TYR A 5 4.24 10.96 8.35
C TYR A 5 2.97 10.62 9.10
N GLU A 6 1.82 10.95 8.56
CA GLU A 6 0.54 10.48 9.08
C GLU A 6 -0.07 9.50 8.09
N VAL A 7 -0.41 8.30 8.56
CA VAL A 7 -1.10 7.32 7.74
C VAL A 7 -2.57 7.41 8.06
N VAL A 8 -3.38 7.71 7.04
CA VAL A 8 -4.83 7.76 7.15
C VAL A 8 -5.43 6.77 6.16
N ARG A 9 -6.39 5.99 6.63
CA ARG A 9 -7.20 5.10 5.80
C ARG A 9 -8.57 5.72 5.59
N VAL A 10 -8.94 5.92 4.34
CA VAL A 10 -10.24 6.46 3.96
C VAL A 10 -11.10 5.34 3.37
N HIS A 11 -12.31 5.16 3.88
CA HIS A 11 -13.33 4.25 3.37
C HIS A 11 -14.64 5.02 3.19
N GLY A 12 -15.03 5.31 1.95
CA GLY A 12 -16.15 6.22 1.68
C GLY A 12 -15.90 7.56 2.35
N ASP A 13 -16.83 8.01 3.19
CA ASP A 13 -16.72 9.28 3.94
C ASP A 13 -16.00 9.15 5.29
N SER A 14 -15.54 7.94 5.66
CA SER A 14 -14.87 7.71 6.94
C SER A 14 -13.35 7.69 6.79
N ALA A 15 -12.65 8.53 7.57
CA ALA A 15 -11.20 8.53 7.67
C ALA A 15 -10.77 8.01 9.05
N VAL A 16 -9.84 7.04 9.06
CA VAL A 16 -9.26 6.45 10.28
C VAL A 16 -7.76 6.69 10.24
N SER A 17 -7.22 7.40 11.23
CA SER A 17 -5.77 7.52 11.41
C SER A 17 -5.21 6.18 11.88
N LEU A 18 -4.23 5.64 11.15
CA LEU A 18 -3.49 4.42 11.50
C LEU A 18 -2.23 4.71 12.32
N GLY A 19 -1.85 5.99 12.43
CA GLY A 19 -0.76 6.44 13.26
C GLY A 19 0.10 7.52 12.63
N ARG A 20 1.04 8.02 13.43
CA ARG A 20 2.07 8.96 13.01
C ARG A 20 3.45 8.34 13.17
N PHE A 21 4.29 8.54 12.15
CA PHE A 21 5.59 7.90 12.05
C PHE A 21 6.65 8.97 11.84
N GLY A 22 7.75 8.89 12.59
CA GLY A 22 8.89 9.79 12.42
C GLY A 22 9.85 9.35 11.31
N LYS A 23 9.57 8.23 10.63
CA LYS A 23 10.38 7.67 9.55
C LYS A 23 9.47 7.14 8.44
N PHE A 24 9.88 7.40 7.21
CA PHE A 24 9.18 6.92 6.02
C PHE A 24 9.04 5.38 6.00
N ALA A 25 10.08 4.65 6.37
CA ALA A 25 10.05 3.18 6.38
C ALA A 25 8.98 2.58 7.32
N ASP A 26 8.75 3.23 8.47
CA ASP A 26 7.78 2.76 9.46
C ASP A 26 6.35 3.02 8.96
N MET A 27 6.14 4.17 8.29
CA MET A 27 4.89 4.48 7.58
C MET A 27 4.62 3.45 6.46
N VAL A 28 5.59 3.13 5.61
CA VAL A 28 5.41 2.14 4.52
C VAL A 28 5.02 0.78 5.10
N THR A 29 5.67 0.37 6.19
CA THR A 29 5.36 -0.89 6.88
C THR A 29 3.91 -0.91 7.35
N GLU A 30 3.37 0.21 7.83
CA GLU A 30 1.96 0.30 8.23
C GLU A 30 1.01 0.24 7.03
N VAL A 31 1.34 0.92 5.92
CA VAL A 31 0.55 0.89 4.68
C VAL A 31 0.53 -0.50 4.05
N GLU A 32 1.63 -1.26 4.13
CA GLU A 32 1.73 -2.62 3.61
C GLU A 32 0.94 -3.65 4.43
N ARG A 33 0.43 -3.30 5.62
CA ARG A 33 -0.35 -4.24 6.43
C ARG A 33 -1.61 -4.67 5.68
N PRO A 34 -1.86 -6.00 5.58
CA PRO A 34 -3.09 -6.50 4.99
C PRO A 34 -4.33 -5.90 5.66
N ALA A 35 -5.19 -5.28 4.87
CA ALA A 35 -6.47 -4.76 5.30
C ALA A 35 -7.60 -5.64 4.78
N ARG A 36 -8.62 -5.87 5.61
CA ARG A 36 -9.88 -6.47 5.15
C ARG A 36 -10.80 -5.36 4.65
N ALA A 37 -11.08 -5.37 3.35
CA ALA A 37 -12.16 -4.56 2.81
C ALA A 37 -13.51 -5.25 3.09
N PRO A 38 -14.54 -4.54 3.57
CA PRO A 38 -15.86 -5.11 3.85
C PRO A 38 -16.65 -5.32 2.55
N ILE A 39 -16.10 -6.08 1.60
CA ILE A 39 -16.75 -6.39 0.32
C ILE A 39 -17.57 -7.65 0.52
N VAL A 40 -18.89 -7.53 0.37
CA VAL A 40 -19.83 -8.65 0.52
C VAL A 40 -20.23 -9.13 -0.88
N PRO A 41 -20.16 -10.45 -1.17
CA PRO A 41 -20.62 -10.97 -2.44
C PRO A 41 -22.15 -10.84 -2.55
N LEU A 42 -22.64 -10.69 -3.78
CA LEU A 42 -24.08 -10.65 -4.03
C LEU A 42 -24.68 -12.03 -3.74
N ARG A 43 -25.90 -12.08 -3.19
CA ARG A 43 -26.61 -13.36 -2.84
C ARG A 43 -27.10 -14.17 -4.06
N ASP A 44 -26.62 -13.86 -5.26
CA ASP A 44 -27.01 -14.57 -6.48
C ASP A 44 -26.19 -15.87 -6.64
N ARG A 45 -26.81 -16.95 -7.14
CA ARG A 45 -26.16 -18.26 -7.39
C ARG A 45 -25.23 -18.25 -8.62
N LYS A 46 -24.99 -17.08 -9.21
CA LYS A 46 -24.04 -16.88 -10.31
C LYS A 46 -22.61 -16.86 -9.82
N SER A 47 -21.72 -17.25 -10.72
CA SER A 47 -20.28 -17.14 -10.56
C SER A 47 -19.88 -15.65 -10.49
N GLN A 48 -19.12 -15.27 -9.47
CA GLN A 48 -18.74 -13.89 -9.16
C GLN A 48 -17.22 -13.74 -9.12
N TYR A 49 -16.73 -12.52 -9.28
CA TYR A 49 -15.32 -12.18 -9.12
C TYR A 49 -15.22 -10.78 -8.52
N TYR A 50 -14.12 -10.51 -7.83
CA TYR A 50 -13.75 -9.17 -7.41
C TYR A 50 -12.80 -8.55 -8.41
N ASN A 51 -12.99 -7.26 -8.66
CA ASN A 51 -12.05 -6.44 -9.39
C ASN A 51 -11.57 -5.33 -8.46
N VAL A 52 -10.26 -5.10 -8.43
CA VAL A 52 -9.63 -4.05 -7.63
C VAL A 52 -8.90 -3.14 -8.58
N THR A 53 -9.23 -1.86 -8.52
CA THR A 53 -8.43 -0.80 -9.13
C THR A 53 -7.65 -0.10 -8.02
N LEU A 54 -6.33 0.01 -8.16
CA LEU A 54 -5.46 0.81 -7.31
C LEU A 54 -4.91 1.97 -8.13
N GLU A 55 -5.28 3.19 -7.76
CA GLU A 55 -4.65 4.40 -8.27
C GLU A 55 -3.66 4.88 -7.21
N LEU A 56 -2.42 5.19 -7.61
CA LEU A 56 -1.50 5.85 -6.68
C LEU A 56 -1.04 7.19 -7.23
N GLU A 57 -0.93 8.14 -6.31
CA GLU A 57 -0.53 9.52 -6.54
C GLU A 57 0.45 9.89 -5.41
N MET A 58 1.57 10.52 -5.76
CA MET A 58 2.51 11.06 -4.79
C MET A 58 2.41 12.57 -4.78
N LEU A 59 2.10 13.13 -3.61
CA LEU A 59 1.68 14.52 -3.47
C LEU A 59 2.79 15.48 -3.00
N SER A 60 4.05 15.06 -2.84
CA SER A 60 5.12 15.97 -2.42
C SER A 60 6.51 15.61 -2.96
N VAL A 61 7.27 16.65 -3.31
CA VAL A 61 8.70 16.58 -3.69
C VAL A 61 9.59 16.32 -2.46
N SER A 62 9.18 16.69 -1.24
CA SER A 62 9.95 16.36 -0.02
C SER A 62 9.96 14.87 0.27
N ASP A 63 8.84 14.19 0.02
CA ASP A 63 8.70 12.76 0.29
C ASP A 63 9.52 11.93 -0.72
N LEU A 64 9.76 12.45 -1.93
CA LEU A 64 10.55 11.81 -2.99
C LEU A 64 11.97 11.47 -2.50
N ASP A 65 12.69 12.40 -1.85
CA ASP A 65 14.04 12.16 -1.34
C ASP A 65 14.08 11.08 -0.24
N GLU A 66 13.04 11.01 0.58
CA GLU A 66 12.89 9.99 1.63
C GLU A 66 12.58 8.63 1.02
N VAL A 67 11.69 8.58 0.02
CA VAL A 67 11.37 7.37 -0.74
C VAL A 67 12.62 6.86 -1.43
N GLU A 68 13.38 7.71 -2.11
CA GLU A 68 14.63 7.32 -2.77
C GLU A 68 15.65 6.72 -1.80
N ARG A 69 15.84 7.33 -0.62
CA ARG A 69 16.74 6.79 0.41
C ARG A 69 16.27 5.42 0.92
N TRP A 70 14.96 5.26 1.13
CA TRP A 70 14.36 3.96 1.46
C TRP A 70 14.56 2.93 0.33
N LEU A 71 14.38 3.35 -0.92
CA LEU A 71 14.61 2.56 -2.13
C LEU A 71 16.08 2.20 -2.34
N ARG A 72 17.04 2.96 -1.81
CA ARG A 72 18.47 2.57 -1.83
C ARG A 72 18.85 1.64 -0.67
N GLY A 73 17.92 1.39 0.26
CA GLY A 73 18.15 0.57 1.45
C GLY A 73 18.95 1.29 2.53
N GLU A 74 19.07 2.62 2.44
CA GLU A 74 19.79 3.46 3.41
C GLU A 74 19.02 3.57 4.74
N LEU A 75 17.71 3.28 4.73
CA LEU A 75 16.90 3.10 5.93
C LEU A 75 16.96 1.63 6.38
N LYS A 76 17.79 1.33 7.39
CA LYS A 76 17.93 -0.03 7.96
C LYS A 76 16.55 -0.62 8.31
N PRO A 77 16.12 -1.75 7.70
CA PRO A 77 14.83 -2.33 7.98
C PRO A 77 14.84 -3.03 9.34
N ALA A 78 13.99 -2.59 10.24
CA ALA A 78 13.65 -3.31 11.46
C ALA A 78 12.57 -4.36 11.16
N VAL A 79 12.83 -5.32 10.27
CA VAL A 79 11.93 -6.46 10.07
C VAL A 79 12.74 -7.75 10.12
N ARG A 80 13.10 -8.13 11.35
CA ARG A 80 13.65 -9.45 11.67
C ARG A 80 12.47 -10.33 12.06
N GLY A 81 12.00 -11.20 11.17
CA GLY A 81 11.04 -12.23 11.58
C GLY A 81 10.18 -12.83 10.49
N GLN A 82 10.40 -14.12 10.28
CA GLN A 82 9.48 -15.15 9.78
C GLN A 82 9.03 -15.09 8.31
N ARG A 83 9.47 -16.15 7.62
CA ARG A 83 8.88 -16.75 6.42
C ARG A 83 7.36 -16.80 6.56
N ASN A 84 6.70 -15.78 6.02
CA ASN A 84 5.26 -15.75 5.76
C ASN A 84 5.05 -15.29 4.31
N PRO A 85 4.07 -15.85 3.59
CA PRO A 85 3.80 -15.55 2.17
C PRO A 85 3.43 -14.07 1.88
N GLY A 86 3.34 -13.21 2.90
CA GLY A 86 3.10 -11.76 2.78
C GLY A 86 4.31 -10.95 2.27
N THR A 87 5.51 -11.53 2.19
CA THR A 87 6.72 -10.85 1.68
C THR A 87 6.69 -10.54 0.19
N ALA A 88 5.74 -11.10 -0.57
CA ALA A 88 5.54 -10.74 -1.97
C ALA A 88 4.95 -9.33 -2.14
N VAL A 89 4.14 -8.86 -1.18
CA VAL A 89 3.48 -7.54 -1.25
C VAL A 89 4.49 -6.43 -1.01
N GLY A 90 5.37 -6.55 -0.01
CA GLY A 90 6.33 -5.49 0.31
C GLY A 90 7.41 -5.29 -0.76
N ARG A 91 7.84 -6.37 -1.43
CA ARG A 91 8.71 -6.22 -2.62
C ARG A 91 7.96 -5.56 -3.78
N GLY A 92 6.67 -5.89 -3.96
CA GLY A 92 5.82 -5.31 -5.00
C GLY A 92 5.66 -3.79 -4.85
N MET A 93 5.37 -3.30 -3.64
CA MET A 93 5.17 -1.88 -3.38
C MET A 93 6.43 -1.05 -3.69
N ARG A 94 7.61 -1.54 -3.31
CA ARG A 94 8.89 -0.89 -3.60
C ARG A 94 9.12 -0.68 -5.11
N THR A 95 8.84 -1.70 -5.91
CA THR A 95 8.97 -1.63 -7.37
C THR A 95 7.95 -0.68 -7.99
N LEU A 96 6.74 -0.61 -7.45
CA LEU A 96 5.70 0.31 -7.92
C LEU A 96 6.08 1.77 -7.64
N LEU A 97 6.49 2.08 -6.40
CA LEU A 97 6.91 3.42 -6.01
C LEU A 97 8.11 3.89 -6.84
N ALA A 98 9.14 3.06 -7.02
CA ALA A 98 10.30 3.39 -7.84
C ALA A 98 9.94 3.78 -9.28
N ARG A 99 8.90 3.14 -9.85
CA ARG A 99 8.40 3.48 -11.20
C ARG A 99 7.60 4.79 -11.21
N MET A 100 6.87 5.08 -10.14
CA MET A 100 6.12 6.34 -10.01
C MET A 100 7.02 7.55 -9.83
N LEU A 101 8.14 7.44 -9.08
CA LEU A 101 9.15 8.51 -9.02
C LEU A 101 9.73 8.83 -10.41
N GLY A 102 9.68 7.87 -11.33
CA GLY A 102 9.98 8.08 -12.75
C GLY A 102 8.97 8.93 -13.52
N GLY A 103 7.91 9.44 -12.86
CA GLY A 103 7.00 10.47 -13.37
C GLY A 103 5.63 9.97 -13.83
N GLU A 104 5.23 8.74 -13.50
CA GLU A 104 3.99 8.16 -14.02
C GLU A 104 2.97 7.86 -12.92
N MET A 105 1.83 8.57 -12.91
CA MET A 105 0.64 8.16 -12.18
C MET A 105 0.14 6.85 -12.77
N ARG A 106 -0.11 5.84 -11.94
CA ARG A 106 -0.53 4.51 -12.44
C ARG A 106 -1.81 4.06 -11.77
N ARG A 107 -2.69 3.57 -12.63
CA ARG A 107 -3.86 2.77 -12.29
C ARG A 107 -3.51 1.30 -12.51
N LEU A 108 -3.53 0.51 -11.45
CA LEU A 108 -3.34 -0.95 -11.49
C LEU A 108 -4.68 -1.62 -11.33
N GLU A 109 -4.93 -2.64 -12.13
CA GLU A 109 -6.14 -3.44 -12.05
C GLU A 109 -5.78 -4.90 -11.75
N ALA A 110 -6.45 -5.48 -10.78
CA ALA A 110 -6.27 -6.87 -10.39
C ALA A 110 -7.62 -7.53 -10.19
N ARG A 111 -7.77 -8.72 -10.79
CA ARG A 111 -9.01 -9.50 -10.73
C ARG A 111 -8.81 -10.78 -9.93
N SER A 112 -9.74 -11.08 -9.03
CA SER A 112 -9.76 -12.37 -8.34
C SER A 112 -10.12 -13.49 -9.30
N LYS A 113 -9.77 -14.72 -8.91
CA LYS A 113 -10.41 -15.89 -9.54
C LYS A 113 -11.92 -15.82 -9.32
N THR A 114 -12.66 -16.40 -10.26
CA THR A 114 -14.11 -16.54 -10.15
C THR A 114 -14.46 -17.52 -9.03
N PHE A 115 -15.42 -17.16 -8.19
CA PHE A 115 -15.90 -17.95 -7.06
C PHE A 115 -17.44 -18.02 -7.07
N LYS A 116 -18.01 -18.95 -6.29
CA LYS A 116 -19.45 -18.99 -5.98
C LYS A 116 -19.60 -18.71 -4.48
N PRO A 117 -20.46 -17.76 -4.05
CA PRO A 117 -20.61 -17.41 -2.64
C PRO A 117 -21.24 -18.51 -1.80
#